data_AF-A0AB33JIA1-F1
#
_entry.id   AF-A0AB33JIA1-F1
#
_cell.length_a   1.000
_cell.length_b   1.000
_cell.length_c   1.000
_cell.angle_alpha   90.00
_cell.angle_beta   90.00
_cell.angle_gamma   90.00
#
_symmetry.space_group_name_H-M   'P 1'
#
loop_
_entity.id
_entity.type
_entity.pdbx_description
1 polymer ?
#
loop_
_entity_poly.entity_id
_entity_poly.type
_entity_poly.pdbx_seq_one_letter_code
_entity_poly.pdbx_strand_id
1 'polypeptide(L)'
;MKTQNNNYTQQPLTIKAGSYEISVTPDTLRAIADAKEVSAIIYRRLDQLNATFIELGEGGTREFSPEESLHILSDLLLIRERITAIASIDISQDGKPVQSE
;
A
#
# COMPACT_ATOMS: atom_id res chain seq x y z
N MET A 1 -9.99 44.75 14.55
CA MET A 1 -10.41 43.33 14.58
C MET A 1 -9.16 42.48 14.41
N LYS A 2 -8.82 41.64 15.39
CA LYS A 2 -7.71 40.70 15.27
C LYS A 2 -8.20 39.54 14.40
N THR A 3 -7.67 39.41 13.19
CA THR A 3 -7.80 38.22 12.36
C THR A 3 -7.13 37.06 13.11
N GLN A 4 -7.94 36.17 13.68
CA GLN A 4 -7.46 34.91 14.23
C GLN A 4 -6.94 34.07 13.06
N ASN A 5 -5.62 33.92 12.98
CA ASN A 5 -4.99 32.88 12.17
C ASN A 5 -5.41 31.53 12.76
N ASN A 6 -6.39 30.89 12.14
CA ASN A 6 -6.66 29.47 12.36
C ASN A 6 -5.54 28.66 11.68
N ASN A 7 -4.36 28.65 12.29
CA ASN A 7 -3.39 27.58 12.06
C ASN A 7 -3.97 26.32 12.72
N TYR A 8 -4.87 25.64 12.01
CA TYR A 8 -5.16 24.24 12.25
C TYR A 8 -3.85 23.48 12.02
N THR A 9 -3.07 23.39 13.09
CA THR A 9 -1.86 22.61 13.11
C THR A 9 -2.36 21.18 13.06
N GLN A 10 -2.20 20.50 11.92
CA GLN A 10 -2.61 19.12 11.72
C GLN A 10 -1.79 18.24 12.67
N GLN A 11 -2.23 18.16 13.93
CA GLN A 11 -1.61 17.27 14.90
C GLN A 11 -2.02 15.84 14.55
N PRO A 12 -1.07 14.91 14.45
CA PRO A 12 -1.39 13.49 14.27
C PRO A 12 -2.30 13.02 15.39
N LEU A 13 -3.33 12.25 15.04
CA LEU A 13 -4.20 11.60 16.03
C LEU A 13 -3.65 10.20 16.31
N THR A 14 -3.27 9.89 17.55
CA THR A 14 -2.90 8.52 17.92
C THR A 14 -4.15 7.70 18.23
N ILE A 15 -4.38 6.62 17.48
CA ILE A 15 -5.43 5.65 17.78
C ILE A 15 -4.79 4.43 18.44
N LYS A 16 -5.41 3.94 19.53
CA LYS A 16 -5.02 2.69 20.19
C LYS A 16 -6.07 1.61 20.00
N ALA A 17 -5.65 0.42 19.62
CA ALA A 17 -6.49 -0.77 19.48
C ALA A 17 -5.76 -1.97 20.12
N GLY A 18 -6.12 -2.29 21.37
CA GLY A 18 -5.37 -3.27 22.15
C GLY A 18 -3.95 -2.79 22.43
N SER A 19 -2.94 -3.62 22.13
CA SER A 19 -1.52 -3.26 22.24
C SER A 19 -0.98 -2.49 21.05
N TYR A 20 -1.78 -2.28 19.99
CA TYR A 20 -1.36 -1.54 18.81
C TYR A 20 -1.69 -0.05 18.93
N GLU A 21 -0.74 0.78 18.50
CA GLU A 21 -0.91 2.23 18.40
C GLU A 21 -0.48 2.70 17.01
N ILE A 22 -1.32 3.52 16.37
CA ILE A 22 -1.07 4.09 15.05
C ILE A 22 -1.15 5.61 15.10
N SER A 23 -0.18 6.28 14.49
CA SER A 23 -0.24 7.73 14.28
C SER A 23 -1.02 8.04 13.00
N VAL A 24 -2.19 8.64 13.15
CA VAL A 24 -3.08 8.97 12.05
C VAL A 24 -2.82 10.39 11.60
N THR A 25 -2.06 10.52 10.51
CA THR A 25 -1.89 11.75 9.75
C THR A 25 -2.84 11.74 8.54
N PRO A 26 -3.01 12.88 7.82
CA PRO A 26 -3.69 12.89 6.54
C PRO A 26 -3.09 11.90 5.53
N ASP A 27 -1.77 11.72 5.54
CA ASP A 27 -1.09 10.76 4.66
C ASP A 27 -1.40 9.31 5.06
N THR A 28 -1.47 9.00 6.36
CA THR A 28 -1.93 7.70 6.86
C THR A 28 -3.34 7.39 6.35
N LEU A 29 -4.28 8.35 6.47
CA LEU A 29 -5.66 8.16 6.02
C LEU A 29 -5.75 8.01 4.50
N ARG A 30 -4.96 8.78 3.75
CA ARG A 30 -4.89 8.66 2.30
C ARG A 30 -4.34 7.29 1.87
N ALA A 31 -3.24 6.83 2.47
CA ALA A 31 -2.68 5.52 2.19
C ALA A 31 -3.69 4.39 2.47
N ILE A 32 -4.44 4.48 3.57
CA ILE A 32 -5.50 3.51 3.90
C ILE A 32 -6.66 3.57 2.90
N ALA A 33 -7.09 4.78 2.50
CA ALA A 33 -8.17 4.96 1.53
C ALA A 33 -7.79 4.38 0.15
N ASP A 34 -6.60 4.73 -0.34
CA ASP A 34 -6.05 4.22 -1.60
C ASP A 34 -5.90 2.69 -1.56
N ALA A 35 -5.38 2.15 -0.45
CA ALA A 35 -5.25 0.70 -0.28
C ALA A 35 -6.61 0.00 -0.31
N LYS A 36 -7.62 0.57 0.35
CA LYS A 36 -8.99 0.02 0.36
C LYS A 36 -9.60 0.02 -1.03
N GLU A 37 -9.53 1.14 -1.75
CA GLU A 37 -10.10 1.30 -3.09
C GLU A 37 -9.49 0.30 -4.09
N VAL A 38 -8.17 0.10 -4.02
CA VAL A 38 -7.44 -0.68 -5.02
C VAL A 38 -7.25 -2.14 -4.58
N SER A 39 -7.57 -2.51 -3.34
CA SER A 39 -7.38 -3.87 -2.78
C SER A 39 -7.95 -4.98 -3.67
N ALA A 40 -9.20 -4.86 -4.12
CA ALA A 40 -9.84 -5.84 -4.99
C ALA A 40 -9.15 -5.96 -6.36
N ILE A 41 -8.63 -4.84 -6.88
CA ILE A 41 -7.87 -4.82 -8.15
C ILE A 41 -6.54 -5.53 -7.95
N ILE A 42 -5.80 -5.21 -6.88
CA ILE A 42 -4.51 -5.82 -6.55
C ILE A 42 -4.63 -7.33 -6.39
N TYR A 43 -5.62 -7.82 -5.65
CA TYR A 43 -5.82 -9.27 -5.49
C TYR A 43 -6.00 -9.96 -6.84
N ARG A 44 -6.86 -9.43 -7.71
CA ARG A 44 -7.06 -9.98 -9.05
C ARG A 44 -5.78 -9.93 -9.89
N ARG A 45 -4.99 -8.86 -9.78
CA ARG A 45 -3.70 -8.75 -10.50
C ARG A 45 -2.68 -9.77 -9.98
N LEU A 46 -2.61 -9.97 -8.67
CA LEU A 46 -1.72 -10.97 -8.07
C LEU A 46 -2.07 -12.39 -8.52
N ASP A 47 -3.36 -12.74 -8.64
CA ASP A 47 -3.77 -14.05 -9.18
C ASP A 47 -3.31 -14.23 -10.63
N GLN A 48 -3.45 -13.20 -11.46
CA GLN A 48 -2.99 -13.20 -12.86
C GLN A 48 -1.47 -13.35 -12.97
N LEU A 49 -0.74 -12.61 -12.13
CA LEU A 49 0.72 -12.69 -12.05
C LEU A 49 1.20 -14.05 -11.55
N ASN A 50 0.54 -14.62 -10.54
CA ASN A 50 0.87 -15.95 -10.03
C ASN A 50 0.72 -17.03 -11.11
N ALA A 51 -0.38 -17.02 -11.86
CA ALA A 51 -0.57 -17.96 -12.97
C ALA A 51 0.56 -17.81 -14.01
N THR A 52 0.93 -16.57 -14.33
CA THR A 52 2.02 -16.25 -15.25
C THR A 52 3.38 -16.74 -14.75
N PHE A 53 3.69 -16.53 -13.47
CA PHE A 53 4.95 -16.97 -12.87
C PHE A 53 5.04 -18.51 -12.74
N ILE A 54 3.92 -19.19 -12.46
CA ILE A 54 3.86 -20.65 -12.46
C ILE A 54 4.16 -21.18 -13.86
N GLU A 55 3.48 -20.66 -14.89
CA GLU A 55 3.69 -21.07 -16.29
C GLU A 55 5.16 -20.88 -16.70
N LEU A 56 5.77 -19.74 -16.33
CA LEU A 56 7.20 -19.48 -16.57
C LEU A 56 8.11 -20.46 -15.83
N GLY A 57 7.82 -20.76 -14.56
CA GLY A 57 8.60 -21.69 -13.74
C GLY A 57 8.54 -23.14 -14.21
N GLU A 58 7.44 -23.55 -14.82
CA GLU A 58 7.26 -24.86 -15.45
C GLU A 58 7.93 -24.97 -16.83
N GLY A 59 8.60 -23.91 -17.30
CA GLY A 59 9.25 -23.87 -18.60
C GLY A 59 8.27 -23.66 -19.76
N GLY A 60 7.12 -23.02 -19.49
CA GLY A 60 6.14 -22.66 -20.49
C GLY A 60 6.76 -21.85 -21.63
N THR A 61 6.46 -22.23 -22.87
CA THR A 61 6.98 -21.58 -24.08
C THR A 61 6.16 -20.35 -24.49
N ARG A 62 5.40 -19.78 -23.55
CA ARG A 62 4.54 -18.64 -23.85
C ARG A 62 5.41 -17.42 -24.12
N GLU A 63 5.34 -16.93 -25.34
CA GLU A 63 5.90 -15.63 -25.69
C GLU A 63 4.91 -14.54 -25.27
N PHE A 64 5.37 -13.59 -24.46
CA PHE A 64 4.59 -12.41 -24.10
C PHE A 64 4.77 -11.35 -25.17
N SER A 65 3.67 -10.74 -25.60
CA SER A 65 3.79 -9.56 -26.45
C SER A 65 4.44 -8.39 -25.68
N PRO A 66 5.02 -7.39 -26.37
CA PRO A 66 5.50 -6.17 -25.71
C PRO A 66 4.42 -5.49 -24.87
N GLU A 67 3.17 -5.47 -25.35
CA GLU A 67 2.03 -4.87 -24.64
C GLU A 67 1.67 -5.65 -23.38
N GLU A 68 1.63 -6.98 -23.45
CA GLU A 68 1.39 -7.83 -22.27
C GLU A 68 2.49 -7.65 -21.22
N SER A 69 3.74 -7.55 -21.66
CA SER A 69 4.90 -7.32 -20.80
C SER A 69 4.80 -5.98 -20.07
N LEU A 70 4.43 -4.90 -20.79
CA LEU A 70 4.20 -3.59 -20.19
C LEU A 70 3.05 -3.60 -19.20
N HIS A 71 1.98 -4.35 -19.51
CA HIS A 71 0.83 -4.48 -18.62
C HIS A 71 1.22 -5.18 -17.30
N ILE A 72 1.97 -6.28 -17.39
CA ILE A 72 2.51 -7.01 -16.22
C ILE A 72 3.41 -6.10 -15.36
N LEU A 73 4.35 -5.38 -15.98
CA LEU A 73 5.25 -4.47 -15.27
C LEU A 73 4.49 -3.33 -14.58
N SER A 74 3.44 -2.81 -15.23
CA SER A 74 2.60 -1.75 -14.66
C SER A 74 1.82 -2.25 -13.44
N ASP A 75 1.25 -3.46 -13.53
CA ASP A 75 0.55 -4.08 -12.39
C ASP A 75 1.53 -4.34 -11.22
N LEU A 76 2.74 -4.85 -11.49
CA LEU A 76 3.78 -5.03 -10.46
C LEU A 76 4.21 -3.71 -9.80
N LEU A 77 4.37 -2.65 -10.60
CA LEU A 77 4.71 -1.32 -10.09
C LEU A 77 3.61 -0.78 -9.17
N LEU A 78 2.35 -0.88 -9.61
CA LEU A 78 1.20 -0.46 -8.80
C LEU A 78 1.16 -1.20 -7.45
N ILE A 79 1.33 -2.53 -7.46
CA ILE A 79 1.35 -3.34 -6.24
C ILE A 79 2.46 -2.88 -5.30
N ARG A 80 3.69 -2.69 -5.82
CA ARG A 80 4.84 -2.22 -5.04
C ARG A 80 4.58 -0.86 -4.40
N GLU A 81 4.04 0.10 -5.15
CA GLU A 81 3.75 1.44 -4.64
C GLU A 81 2.75 1.40 -3.48
N ARG A 82 1.73 0.55 -3.56
CA ARG A 82 0.73 0.41 -2.48
C ARG A 82 1.27 -0.27 -1.24
N ILE A 83 2.07 -1.33 -1.40
CA ILE A 83 2.77 -1.95 -0.27
C ILE A 83 3.70 -0.94 0.41
N THR A 84 4.45 -0.16 -0.37
CA THR A 84 5.36 0.87 0.16
C THR A 84 4.60 1.95 0.93
N ALA A 85 3.46 2.41 0.42
CA ALA A 85 2.63 3.40 1.11
C ALA A 85 2.09 2.86 2.45
N ILE A 86 1.63 1.61 2.50
CA ILE A 86 1.18 0.99 3.75
C ILE A 86 2.34 0.78 4.73
N ALA A 87 3.50 0.33 4.25
CA ALA A 87 4.69 0.12 5.07
C ALA A 87 5.22 1.43 5.70
N SER A 88 4.95 2.58 5.08
CA SER A 88 5.30 3.89 5.64
C SER A 88 4.40 4.35 6.79
N ILE A 89 3.32 3.62 7.10
CA ILE A 89 2.44 3.95 8.21
C ILE A 89 3.13 3.57 9.52
N ASP A 90 3.36 4.56 10.37
CA ASP A 90 3.94 4.36 11.70
C ASP A 90 2.98 3.61 12.63
N ILE A 91 3.25 2.32 12.83
CA ILE A 91 2.53 1.44 13.76
C ILE A 91 3.49 0.97 14.84
N SER A 92 3.03 0.98 16.09
CA SER A 92 3.72 0.39 17.22
C SER A 92 2.88 -0.68 17.91
N GLN A 93 3.53 -1.66 18.52
CA GLN A 93 2.94 -2.68 19.37
C GLN A 93 3.66 -2.66 20.73
N ASP A 94 2.92 -2.50 21.82
CA ASP A 94 3.47 -2.39 23.17
C ASP A 94 4.58 -1.30 23.28
N GLY A 95 4.36 -0.18 22.58
CA GLY A 95 5.27 0.96 22.53
C GLY A 95 6.54 0.75 21.68
N LYS A 96 6.65 -0.37 20.94
CA LYS A 96 7.77 -0.65 20.03
C LYS A 96 7.31 -0.57 18.58
N PRO A 97 8.10 0.01 17.65
CA PRO A 97 7.75 0.02 16.23
C PRO A 97 7.55 -1.41 15.72
N VAL A 98 6.45 -1.63 14.99
CA VAL A 98 6.26 -2.86 14.21
C VAL A 98 7.22 -2.76 13.03
N GLN A 99 8.25 -3.60 13.01
CA GLN A 99 9.18 -3.64 11.88
C GLN A 99 8.53 -4.42 10.73
N SER A 100 8.51 -3.81 9.54
CA SER A 100 8.36 -4.53 8.28
C SER A 100 9.75 -5.04 7.87
N GLU A 101 9.92 -6.36 7.76
CA GLU A 101 11.13 -7.00 7.23
C GLU A 101 11.40 -6.63 5.76
#